data_AF-A0A5M9N505-F1
#
_entry.id   AF-A0A5M9N505-F1
#
_cell.length_a   1.000
_cell.length_b   1.000
_cell.length_c   1.000
_cell.angle_alpha   90.00
_cell.angle_beta   90.00
_cell.angle_gamma   90.00
#
_symmetry.space_group_name_H-M   'P 1'
#
loop_
_entity.id
_entity.type
_entity.pdbx_description
1 polymer ?
#
loop_
_entity_poly.entity_id
_entity_poly.type
_entity_poly.pdbx_seq_one_letter_code
_entity_poly.pdbx_strand_id
1 'polypeptide(L)'
;MNFEDSRHLIAATQKVRAEYLKSIHTIPISTQQATTNRNDPVKGPVWVSKFTNSKPTNDTSRDLLLSLIDEANDKNIPYDCPDSASLSFEWTGFRSNTNKDTPEPSLSEGEKFEKLIVETKSPLTIFYIYGGSFVLNTPSNYRKTAGLLAQSTGSKVLMVHQRLAPQNPFPAALLDVFQAYLTLLAPPPGSPHKAIPPSSIVLAGDSSGACLALGMLQVLLRLIRRDRSITFHGQNITPTVPAGAALVSAVADLANAFPSFNQNAFCDIFPVPIEKLPYLQKTFPTCASWPTNPPRANLYCEAGMLAHPLASPAASEDWTGACPIWIGSGQEQIIDASKLVVQTAHAQGVSVTIQEYEAMPHTFFFFFRQAPQTRKIMEDWAGAIVNFGKGKKPCSSASFIRVRGLVAEPMDVENLVPYTVAEAKEMMWKKTLGYKVPAFHRTSQSLL
;
A
#
# COMPACT_ATOMS: atom_id res chain seq x y z
N MET A 1 8.73 7.49 28.24
CA MET A 1 7.30 7.62 27.86
C MET A 1 6.58 6.39 28.35
N ASN A 2 5.43 6.53 29.01
CA ASN A 2 4.62 5.38 29.38
C ASN A 2 3.77 4.97 28.17
N PHE A 3 3.95 3.76 27.65
CA PHE A 3 3.17 3.24 26.52
C PHE A 3 1.81 2.66 26.94
N GLU A 4 1.51 2.59 28.25
CA GLU A 4 0.21 2.17 28.79
C GLU A 4 -0.69 3.34 29.20
N ASP A 5 -0.27 4.60 28.93
CA ASP A 5 -1.10 5.79 29.13
C ASP A 5 -1.40 6.46 27.78
N SER A 6 -2.68 6.48 27.39
CA SER A 6 -3.12 7.06 26.12
C SER A 6 -2.76 8.54 25.99
N ARG A 7 -2.76 9.30 27.09
CA ARG A 7 -2.41 10.73 27.08
C ARG A 7 -0.95 10.94 26.71
N HIS A 8 -0.06 10.04 27.15
CA HIS A 8 1.36 10.10 26.79
C HIS A 8 1.59 9.79 25.31
N LEU A 9 0.86 8.80 24.77
CA LEU A 9 0.92 8.44 23.35
C LEU A 9 0.40 9.58 22.46
N ILE A 10 -0.74 10.18 22.84
CA ILE A 10 -1.34 11.32 22.15
C ILE A 10 -0.37 12.51 22.17
N ALA A 11 0.17 12.88 23.34
CA ALA A 11 1.11 13.99 23.45
C ALA A 11 2.38 13.78 22.61
N ALA A 12 2.93 12.57 22.60
CA ALA A 12 4.08 12.24 21.78
C ALA A 12 3.76 12.30 20.28
N THR A 13 2.58 11.81 19.89
CA THR A 13 2.08 11.89 18.52
C THR A 13 1.94 13.34 18.06
N GLN A 14 1.34 14.20 18.89
CA GLN A 14 1.19 15.63 18.60
C GLN A 14 2.55 16.32 18.44
N LYS A 15 3.57 15.90 19.19
CA LYS A 15 4.95 16.37 19.00
C LYS A 15 5.52 15.93 17.64
N VAL A 16 5.36 14.66 17.26
CA VAL A 16 5.77 14.15 15.94
C VAL A 16 5.09 14.93 14.82
N ARG A 17 3.77 15.14 14.94
CA ARG A 17 2.97 15.94 14.01
C ARG A 17 3.48 17.38 13.90
N ALA A 18 3.78 18.04 15.01
CA ALA A 18 4.27 19.41 15.00
C ALA A 18 5.61 19.53 14.25
N GLU A 19 6.53 18.57 14.44
CA GLU A 19 7.78 18.53 13.68
C GLU A 19 7.56 18.22 12.20
N TYR A 20 6.67 17.27 11.89
CA TYR A 20 6.27 16.97 10.51
C TYR A 20 5.74 18.21 9.79
N LEU A 21 4.80 18.94 10.42
CA LEU A 21 4.21 20.16 9.87
C LEU A 21 5.25 21.25 9.55
N LYS A 22 6.28 21.44 10.38
CA LYS A 22 7.35 22.42 10.10
C LYS A 22 8.07 22.14 8.78
N SER A 23 8.24 20.85 8.45
CA SER A 23 8.97 20.41 7.26
C SER A 23 8.11 20.36 6.00
N ILE A 24 6.89 19.82 6.08
CA ILE A 24 6.08 19.58 4.87
C ILE A 24 5.58 20.84 4.20
N HIS A 25 5.51 21.98 4.91
CA HIS A 25 5.05 23.24 4.33
C HIS A 25 6.14 24.00 3.59
N THR A 26 7.41 23.65 3.81
CA THR A 26 8.56 24.47 3.41
C THR A 26 9.53 23.75 2.47
N ILE A 27 9.41 22.43 2.31
CA ILE A 27 10.32 21.63 1.50
C ILE A 27 9.66 21.30 0.15
N PRO A 28 10.27 21.66 -1.00
CA PRO A 28 9.74 21.30 -2.32
C PRO A 28 9.64 19.79 -2.52
N ILE A 29 8.66 19.34 -3.31
CA ILE A 29 8.41 17.90 -3.57
C ILE A 29 9.65 17.19 -4.13
N SER A 30 10.38 17.82 -5.06
CA SER A 30 11.62 17.24 -5.61
C SER A 30 12.68 17.01 -4.54
N THR A 31 12.78 17.87 -3.53
CA THR A 31 13.71 17.73 -2.41
C THR A 31 13.27 16.64 -1.44
N GLN A 32 11.96 16.52 -1.19
CA GLN A 32 11.41 15.40 -0.40
C GLN A 32 11.69 14.05 -1.09
N GLN A 33 11.49 13.97 -2.41
CA GLN A 33 11.83 12.79 -3.21
C GLN A 33 13.33 12.51 -3.22
N ALA A 34 14.18 13.51 -3.44
CA ALA A 34 15.64 13.32 -3.39
C ALA A 34 16.12 12.78 -2.03
N THR A 35 15.44 13.14 -0.95
CA THR A 35 15.77 12.68 0.41
C THR A 35 15.28 11.27 0.68
N THR A 36 14.06 10.94 0.24
CA THR A 36 13.40 9.67 0.57
C THR A 36 13.70 8.56 -0.44
N ASN A 37 14.00 8.90 -1.70
CA ASN A 37 14.25 7.93 -2.77
C ASN A 37 15.73 7.56 -2.92
N ARG A 38 16.54 7.84 -1.90
CA ARG A 38 17.95 7.43 -1.88
C ARG A 38 18.05 5.92 -1.79
N ASN A 39 18.93 5.34 -2.59
CA ASN A 39 19.35 3.96 -2.41
C ASN A 39 20.48 3.92 -1.37
N ASP A 40 20.09 3.91 -0.10
CA ASP A 40 21.03 3.85 1.02
C ASP A 40 21.78 2.49 1.01
N PRO A 41 23.00 2.40 1.57
CA PRO A 41 23.76 1.14 1.63
C PRO A 41 23.01 0.03 2.37
N VAL A 42 23.11 -1.21 1.88
CA VAL A 42 22.60 -2.38 2.58
C VAL A 42 23.52 -2.70 3.75
N LYS A 43 22.95 -2.86 4.95
CA LYS A 43 23.68 -3.24 6.16
C LYS A 43 22.80 -4.01 7.12
N GLY A 44 23.43 -4.78 8.00
CA GLY A 44 22.75 -5.49 9.07
C GLY A 44 22.25 -6.88 8.67
N PRO A 45 21.29 -7.44 9.41
CA PRO A 45 20.83 -8.82 9.23
C PRO A 45 19.83 -8.98 8.07
N VAL A 46 20.19 -8.47 6.90
CA VAL A 46 19.37 -8.49 5.70
C VAL A 46 20.17 -8.89 4.47
N TRP A 47 19.63 -9.83 3.70
CA TRP A 47 20.02 -10.08 2.32
C TRP A 47 19.21 -9.17 1.41
N VAL A 48 19.87 -8.56 0.42
CA VAL A 48 19.20 -7.81 -0.65
C VAL A 48 19.77 -8.30 -1.97
N SER A 49 18.89 -8.65 -2.91
CA SER A 49 19.25 -8.94 -4.30
C SER A 49 18.35 -8.14 -5.24
N LYS A 50 18.95 -7.44 -6.17
CA LYS A 50 18.30 -6.50 -7.09
C LYS A 50 18.29 -7.06 -8.49
N PHE A 51 17.17 -6.89 -9.17
CA PHE A 51 17.05 -7.25 -10.59
C PHE A 51 16.05 -6.33 -11.29
N THR A 52 16.12 -6.30 -12.61
CA THR A 52 15.22 -5.52 -13.46
C THR A 52 14.71 -6.43 -14.56
N ASN A 53 13.39 -6.43 -14.76
CA ASN A 53 12.79 -7.01 -15.95
C ASN A 53 12.54 -5.92 -16.98
N SER A 54 12.72 -6.26 -18.25
CA SER A 54 12.33 -5.40 -19.37
C SER A 54 10.82 -5.14 -19.34
N LYS A 55 10.39 -4.06 -20.00
CA LYS A 55 8.98 -3.79 -20.23
C LYS A 55 8.27 -5.03 -20.81
N PRO A 56 7.00 -5.29 -20.44
CA PRO A 56 6.18 -6.33 -21.04
C PRO A 56 6.16 -6.30 -22.57
N THR A 57 6.26 -7.47 -23.19
CA THR A 57 6.17 -7.69 -24.64
C THR A 57 5.07 -8.70 -24.94
N ASN A 58 4.31 -8.54 -26.03
CA ASN A 58 3.11 -9.36 -26.28
C ASN A 58 2.22 -9.43 -25.03
N ASP A 59 1.72 -8.27 -24.60
CA ASP A 59 1.12 -8.04 -23.29
C ASP A 59 -0.28 -7.44 -23.44
N THR A 60 -1.21 -7.85 -22.56
CA THR A 60 -2.55 -7.27 -22.43
C THR A 60 -2.78 -6.64 -21.06
N SER A 61 -1.83 -6.76 -20.12
CA SER A 61 -2.04 -6.35 -18.72
C SER A 61 -2.35 -4.86 -18.57
N ARG A 62 -1.69 -4.01 -19.37
CA ARG A 62 -1.97 -2.56 -19.39
C ARG A 62 -3.39 -2.26 -19.85
N ASP A 63 -3.77 -2.75 -21.02
CA ASP A 63 -5.04 -2.38 -21.63
C ASP A 63 -6.23 -2.97 -20.84
N LEU A 64 -6.05 -4.15 -20.24
CA LEU A 64 -7.00 -4.72 -19.30
C LEU A 64 -7.18 -3.81 -18.06
N LEU A 65 -6.11 -3.29 -17.48
CA LEU A 65 -6.21 -2.37 -16.35
C LEU A 65 -6.94 -1.08 -16.74
N LEU A 66 -6.56 -0.46 -17.86
CA LEU A 66 -7.18 0.78 -18.35
C LEU A 66 -8.67 0.58 -18.64
N SER A 67 -9.03 -0.52 -19.30
CA SER A 67 -10.44 -0.89 -19.54
C SER A 67 -11.22 -1.03 -18.23
N LEU A 68 -10.64 -1.64 -17.19
CA LEU A 68 -11.30 -1.74 -15.88
C LEU A 68 -11.45 -0.39 -15.15
N ILE A 69 -10.54 0.55 -15.40
CA ILE A 69 -10.66 1.92 -14.90
C ILE A 69 -11.79 2.63 -15.65
N ASP A 70 -11.79 2.56 -16.99
CA ASP A 70 -12.82 3.19 -17.81
C ASP A 70 -14.23 2.67 -17.46
N GLU A 71 -14.38 1.37 -17.27
CA GLU A 71 -15.66 0.74 -16.86
C GLU A 71 -16.17 1.20 -15.49
N ALA A 72 -15.30 1.63 -14.58
CA ALA A 72 -15.66 2.10 -13.24
C ALA A 72 -15.62 3.62 -13.11
N ASN A 73 -15.41 4.34 -14.21
CA ASN A 73 -15.30 5.79 -14.27
C ASN A 73 -16.64 6.44 -14.63
N ASP A 74 -17.64 6.26 -13.76
CA ASP A 74 -19.03 6.71 -13.98
C ASP A 74 -19.17 8.21 -14.28
N LYS A 75 -18.17 9.02 -13.92
CA LYS A 75 -18.15 10.47 -14.09
C LYS A 75 -17.34 10.93 -15.30
N ASN A 76 -16.80 10.00 -16.10
CA ASN A 76 -15.94 10.26 -17.25
C ASN A 76 -14.79 11.23 -16.91
N ILE A 77 -14.21 11.10 -15.73
CA ILE A 77 -13.09 11.94 -15.29
C ILE A 77 -11.89 11.52 -16.11
N PRO A 78 -11.29 12.41 -16.91
CA PRO A 78 -10.15 11.98 -17.68
C PRO A 78 -8.96 11.74 -16.73
N TYR A 79 -8.00 10.92 -17.16
CA TYR A 79 -6.86 10.50 -16.35
C TYR A 79 -5.69 10.11 -17.27
N ASP A 80 -4.49 10.01 -16.73
CA ASP A 80 -3.33 9.62 -17.52
C ASP A 80 -3.40 8.13 -17.88
N CYS A 81 -3.07 7.77 -19.12
CA CYS A 81 -3.02 6.37 -19.59
C CYS A 81 -1.55 5.91 -19.77
N PRO A 82 -0.80 5.62 -18.69
CA PRO A 82 0.64 5.38 -18.76
C PRO A 82 0.97 4.11 -19.54
N ASP A 83 2.07 4.14 -20.28
CA ASP A 83 2.65 2.92 -20.86
C ASP A 83 3.23 1.99 -19.79
N SER A 84 3.32 0.70 -20.11
CA SER A 84 4.11 -0.27 -19.34
C SER A 84 5.59 0.10 -19.40
N ALA A 85 6.29 -0.06 -18.28
CA ALA A 85 7.72 0.26 -18.16
C ALA A 85 8.54 -0.97 -17.75
N SER A 86 9.86 -0.88 -17.88
CA SER A 86 10.75 -1.83 -17.19
C SER A 86 10.59 -1.70 -15.69
N LEU A 87 10.53 -2.82 -14.98
CA LEU A 87 10.33 -2.85 -13.53
C LEU A 87 11.60 -3.30 -12.83
N SER A 88 12.02 -2.53 -11.83
CA SER A 88 13.13 -2.85 -10.95
C SER A 88 12.61 -3.38 -9.62
N PHE A 89 13.33 -4.33 -9.04
CA PHE A 89 12.88 -5.07 -7.87
C PHE A 89 14.00 -5.23 -6.85
N GLU A 90 13.62 -5.45 -5.59
CA GLU A 90 14.50 -5.95 -4.54
C GLU A 90 13.89 -7.19 -3.89
N TRP A 91 14.58 -8.33 -3.99
CA TRP A 91 14.40 -9.45 -3.09
C TRP A 91 15.08 -9.12 -1.76
N THR A 92 14.35 -9.30 -0.67
CA THR A 92 14.83 -9.11 0.69
C THR A 92 14.61 -10.38 1.50
N GLY A 93 15.62 -10.78 2.27
CA GLY A 93 15.54 -11.92 3.19
C GLY A 93 16.31 -11.65 4.49
N PHE A 94 16.10 -12.49 5.49
CA PHE A 94 16.87 -12.41 6.73
C PHE A 94 18.28 -12.99 6.52
N ARG A 95 19.31 -12.28 6.95
CA ARG A 95 20.70 -12.73 6.93
C ARG A 95 21.15 -13.07 8.35
N SER A 96 21.25 -14.37 8.65
CA SER A 96 21.69 -14.86 9.94
C SER A 96 23.15 -14.52 10.24
N ASN A 97 23.55 -14.64 11.51
CA ASN A 97 24.94 -14.48 11.96
C ASN A 97 25.62 -13.16 11.58
N THR A 98 24.85 -12.07 11.50
CA THR A 98 25.40 -10.74 11.22
C THR A 98 24.94 -9.70 12.24
N ASN A 99 25.82 -8.75 12.55
CA ASN A 99 25.52 -7.63 13.44
C ASN A 99 24.79 -6.53 12.68
N LYS A 100 24.14 -5.60 13.40
CA LYS A 100 23.31 -4.53 12.83
C LYS A 100 24.03 -3.61 11.81
N ASP A 101 25.35 -3.51 11.90
CA ASP A 101 26.18 -2.66 11.05
C ASP A 101 27.07 -3.46 10.09
N THR A 102 26.92 -4.80 10.03
CA THR A 102 27.69 -5.63 9.09
C THR A 102 27.37 -5.19 7.66
N PRO A 103 28.39 -4.86 6.83
CA PRO A 103 28.16 -4.39 5.47
C PRO A 103 27.53 -5.46 4.58
N GLU A 104 27.03 -5.02 3.43
CA GLU A 104 26.68 -5.90 2.33
C GLU A 104 27.90 -6.68 1.85
N PRO A 105 27.79 -7.98 1.52
CA PRO A 105 28.92 -8.73 1.00
C PRO A 105 29.14 -8.38 -0.48
N SER A 106 30.40 -8.41 -0.89
CA SER A 106 30.83 -8.22 -2.27
C SER A 106 30.54 -9.46 -3.13
N LEU A 107 29.27 -9.69 -3.44
CA LEU A 107 28.77 -10.78 -4.28
C LEU A 107 27.99 -10.20 -5.46
N SER A 108 27.83 -10.95 -6.55
CA SER A 108 26.88 -10.60 -7.62
C SER A 108 25.43 -10.70 -7.14
N GLU A 109 24.50 -10.02 -7.81
CA GLU A 109 23.07 -10.06 -7.43
C GLU A 109 22.48 -11.49 -7.49
N GLY A 110 22.96 -12.32 -8.42
CA GLY A 110 22.59 -13.74 -8.51
C GLY A 110 23.07 -14.55 -7.31
N GLU A 111 24.34 -14.42 -6.94
CA GLU A 111 24.89 -15.09 -5.75
C GLU A 111 24.21 -14.61 -4.46
N LYS A 112 23.90 -13.31 -4.35
CA LYS A 112 23.11 -12.77 -3.22
C LYS A 112 21.73 -13.41 -3.17
N PHE A 113 21.06 -13.58 -4.31
CA PHE A 113 19.76 -14.25 -4.38
C PHE A 113 19.87 -15.71 -3.95
N GLU A 114 20.88 -16.45 -4.44
CA GLU A 114 21.10 -17.84 -4.03
C GLU A 114 21.31 -17.98 -2.51
N LYS A 115 22.15 -17.12 -1.91
CA LYS A 115 22.35 -17.10 -0.46
C LYS A 115 21.08 -16.74 0.30
N LEU A 116 20.31 -15.77 -0.18
CA LEU A 116 19.00 -15.42 0.36
C LEU A 116 18.05 -16.63 0.36
N ILE A 117 17.98 -17.37 -0.75
CA ILE A 117 17.12 -18.55 -0.86
C ILE A 117 17.58 -19.67 0.05
N VAL A 118 18.90 -19.92 0.19
CA VAL A 118 19.44 -20.92 1.12
C VAL A 118 19.04 -20.63 2.58
N GLU A 119 18.97 -19.37 2.99
CA GLU A 119 18.55 -18.99 4.34
C GLU A 119 17.03 -18.82 4.51
N THR A 120 16.27 -18.86 3.42
CA THR A 120 14.80 -18.78 3.46
C THR A 120 14.23 -20.11 3.95
N LYS A 121 13.43 -20.07 5.02
CA LYS A 121 12.90 -21.28 5.72
C LYS A 121 11.47 -21.65 5.31
N SER A 122 10.81 -20.80 4.54
CA SER A 122 9.42 -20.95 4.10
C SER A 122 9.32 -20.80 2.58
N PRO A 123 8.51 -21.60 1.87
CA PRO A 123 8.28 -21.40 0.45
C PRO A 123 7.50 -20.12 0.14
N LEU A 124 6.85 -19.53 1.16
CA LEU A 124 6.05 -18.32 1.05
C LEU A 124 6.86 -17.13 0.50
N THR A 125 6.18 -16.32 -0.29
CA THR A 125 6.65 -15.03 -0.76
C THR A 125 5.75 -13.94 -0.25
N ILE A 126 6.34 -12.95 0.41
CA ILE A 126 5.66 -11.72 0.77
C ILE A 126 5.86 -10.75 -0.39
N PHE A 127 4.79 -10.38 -1.09
CA PHE A 127 4.86 -9.27 -2.03
C PHE A 127 4.55 -7.99 -1.25
N TYR A 128 5.60 -7.27 -0.87
CA TYR A 128 5.49 -6.07 -0.05
C TYR A 128 5.38 -4.82 -0.93
N ILE A 129 4.31 -4.05 -0.75
CA ILE A 129 4.05 -2.81 -1.47
C ILE A 129 4.17 -1.67 -0.47
N TYR A 130 5.18 -0.82 -0.64
CA TYR A 130 5.54 0.18 0.34
C TYR A 130 4.70 1.45 0.27
N GLY A 131 4.51 2.07 1.44
CA GLY A 131 3.88 3.37 1.60
C GLY A 131 4.78 4.55 1.22
N GLY A 132 4.20 5.75 1.23
CA GLY A 132 4.90 7.00 0.88
C GLY A 132 3.99 8.03 0.21
N SER A 133 2.68 7.94 0.47
CA SER A 133 1.65 8.77 -0.17
C SER A 133 1.75 8.78 -1.70
N PHE A 134 2.17 7.65 -2.30
CA PHE A 134 2.45 7.48 -3.73
C PHE A 134 3.56 8.37 -4.32
N VAL A 135 4.21 9.20 -3.49
CA VAL A 135 5.13 10.26 -3.92
C VAL A 135 6.55 9.99 -3.44
N LEU A 136 6.70 9.26 -2.34
CA LEU A 136 7.95 9.12 -1.59
C LEU A 136 8.35 7.64 -1.46
N ASN A 137 9.59 7.46 -1.03
CA ASN A 137 10.22 6.20 -0.65
C ASN A 137 10.56 5.27 -1.82
N THR A 138 11.41 4.30 -1.50
CA THR A 138 11.84 3.18 -2.32
C THR A 138 11.93 1.93 -1.44
N PRO A 139 12.14 0.72 -2.00
CA PRO A 139 12.43 -0.47 -1.22
C PRO A 139 13.57 -0.29 -0.19
N SER A 140 14.53 0.60 -0.47
CA SER A 140 15.64 0.93 0.45
C SER A 140 15.16 1.35 1.84
N ASN A 141 14.09 2.16 1.92
CA ASN A 141 13.54 2.64 3.20
C ASN A 141 12.87 1.50 4.00
N TYR A 142 12.49 0.42 3.32
CA TYR A 142 11.68 -0.68 3.86
C TYR A 142 12.48 -1.95 4.15
N ARG A 143 13.77 -2.05 3.76
CA ARG A 143 14.63 -3.21 4.02
C ARG A 143 14.62 -3.68 5.47
N LYS A 144 14.54 -2.76 6.45
CA LYS A 144 14.43 -3.14 7.87
C LYS A 144 13.10 -3.84 8.17
N THR A 145 11.98 -3.28 7.75
CA THR A 145 10.65 -3.87 7.95
C THR A 145 10.53 -5.19 7.21
N ALA A 146 10.95 -5.24 5.95
CA ALA A 146 11.01 -6.45 5.13
C ALA A 146 11.91 -7.52 5.77
N GLY A 147 13.08 -7.16 6.29
CA GLY A 147 13.97 -8.06 7.01
C GLY A 147 13.35 -8.63 8.30
N LEU A 148 12.62 -7.82 9.07
CA LEU A 148 11.88 -8.27 10.26
C LEU A 148 10.75 -9.24 9.90
N LEU A 149 9.99 -8.96 8.84
CA LEU A 149 8.96 -9.87 8.34
C LEU A 149 9.57 -11.17 7.79
N ALA A 150 10.66 -11.08 7.03
CA ALA A 150 11.40 -12.24 6.55
C ALA A 150 11.90 -13.11 7.71
N GLN A 151 12.46 -12.49 8.76
CA GLN A 151 12.92 -13.19 9.95
C GLN A 151 11.77 -13.89 10.68
N SER A 152 10.67 -13.16 10.92
CA SER A 152 9.55 -13.64 11.74
C SER A 152 8.72 -14.72 11.04
N THR A 153 8.67 -14.69 9.71
CA THR A 153 7.89 -15.64 8.90
C THR A 153 8.74 -16.74 8.27
N GLY A 154 10.07 -16.59 8.27
CA GLY A 154 10.99 -17.44 7.50
C GLY A 154 10.88 -17.26 5.98
N SER A 155 10.13 -16.28 5.50
CA SER A 155 9.82 -16.08 4.09
C SER A 155 10.79 -15.13 3.40
N LYS A 156 10.72 -15.10 2.07
CA LYS A 156 11.37 -14.08 1.23
C LYS A 156 10.39 -12.97 0.88
N VAL A 157 10.88 -11.74 0.76
CA VAL A 157 10.08 -10.54 0.45
C VAL A 157 10.49 -10.00 -0.90
N LEU A 158 9.54 -9.76 -1.80
CA LEU A 158 9.76 -8.99 -3.03
C LEU A 158 9.15 -7.60 -2.88
N MET A 159 9.89 -6.57 -3.26
CA MET A 159 9.37 -5.21 -3.45
C MET A 159 9.67 -4.76 -4.88
N VAL A 160 8.69 -4.16 -5.56
CA VAL A 160 8.89 -3.46 -6.84
C VAL A 160 9.21 -1.99 -6.56
N HIS A 161 10.03 -1.35 -7.37
CA HIS A 161 10.16 0.11 -7.39
C HIS A 161 9.00 0.72 -8.18
N GLN A 162 7.79 0.76 -7.61
CA GLN A 162 6.64 1.34 -8.32
C GLN A 162 6.88 2.82 -8.65
N ARG A 163 6.45 3.25 -9.84
CA ARG A 163 6.55 4.64 -10.28
C ARG A 163 5.82 5.56 -9.30
N LEU A 164 6.46 6.70 -9.02
CA LEU A 164 5.95 7.68 -8.08
C LEU A 164 5.29 8.84 -8.80
N ALA A 165 4.27 9.39 -8.14
CA ALA A 165 3.66 10.64 -8.49
C ALA A 165 4.53 11.81 -7.96
N PRO A 166 4.41 13.02 -8.53
CA PRO A 166 3.50 13.40 -9.60
C PRO A 166 4.02 13.12 -11.02
N GLN A 167 5.26 12.63 -11.18
CA GLN A 167 5.83 12.32 -12.49
C GLN A 167 5.01 11.26 -13.24
N ASN A 168 4.47 10.31 -12.49
CA ASN A 168 3.63 9.22 -12.97
C ASN A 168 2.40 9.10 -12.06
N PRO A 169 1.31 9.84 -12.32
CA PRO A 169 0.11 9.77 -11.50
C PRO A 169 -0.63 8.44 -11.73
N PHE A 170 -1.70 8.25 -10.97
CA PHE A 170 -2.66 7.16 -11.17
C PHE A 170 -3.02 7.02 -12.66
N PRO A 171 -3.01 5.80 -13.20
CA PRO A 171 -2.85 4.51 -12.52
C PRO A 171 -1.42 3.94 -12.56
N ALA A 172 -0.36 4.72 -12.82
CA ALA A 172 0.98 4.18 -13.09
C ALA A 172 1.52 3.24 -12.00
N ALA A 173 1.44 3.65 -10.73
CA ALA A 173 1.88 2.82 -9.61
C ALA A 173 1.04 1.53 -9.47
N LEU A 174 -0.26 1.59 -9.78
CA LEU A 174 -1.15 0.43 -9.74
C LEU A 174 -0.82 -0.54 -10.89
N LEU A 175 -0.53 -0.02 -12.08
CA LEU A 175 -0.05 -0.80 -13.22
C LEU A 175 1.25 -1.54 -12.88
N ASP A 176 2.21 -0.85 -12.27
CA ASP A 176 3.50 -1.44 -11.89
C ASP A 176 3.33 -2.54 -10.84
N VAL A 177 2.47 -2.33 -9.83
CA VAL A 177 2.17 -3.33 -8.80
C VAL A 177 1.44 -4.54 -9.39
N PHE A 178 0.49 -4.32 -10.30
CA PHE A 178 -0.21 -5.40 -11.00
C PHE A 178 0.77 -6.22 -11.85
N GLN A 179 1.59 -5.58 -12.67
CA GLN A 179 2.60 -6.25 -13.50
C GLN A 179 3.68 -6.93 -12.66
N ALA A 180 4.07 -6.36 -11.52
CA ALA A 180 4.97 -6.99 -10.56
C ALA A 180 4.40 -8.30 -9.98
N TYR A 181 3.09 -8.33 -9.69
CA TYR A 181 2.43 -9.58 -9.30
C TYR A 181 2.43 -10.59 -10.45
N LEU A 182 2.19 -10.18 -11.69
CA LEU A 182 2.29 -11.07 -12.86
C LEU A 182 3.71 -11.61 -13.06
N THR A 183 4.75 -10.80 -12.79
CA THR A 183 6.15 -11.27 -12.78
C THR A 183 6.37 -12.38 -11.76
N LEU A 184 5.72 -12.35 -10.58
CA LEU A 184 5.79 -13.46 -9.62
C LEU A 184 5.17 -14.75 -10.19
N LEU A 185 4.04 -14.63 -10.90
CA LEU A 185 3.30 -15.78 -11.44
C LEU A 185 3.94 -16.37 -12.69
N ALA A 186 4.40 -15.52 -13.61
CA ALA A 186 4.98 -15.87 -14.89
C ALA A 186 6.23 -15.02 -15.15
N PRO A 187 7.34 -15.29 -14.45
CA PRO A 187 8.55 -14.49 -14.56
C PRO A 187 9.08 -14.46 -16.00
N PRO A 188 9.35 -13.28 -16.57
CA PRO A 188 9.98 -13.19 -17.88
C PRO A 188 11.45 -13.65 -17.83
N PRO A 189 12.08 -13.91 -18.98
CA PRO A 189 13.50 -14.25 -19.06
C PRO A 189 14.39 -13.25 -18.30
N GLY A 190 15.38 -13.76 -17.57
CA GLY A 190 16.28 -12.95 -16.74
C GLY A 190 15.79 -12.71 -15.31
N SER A 191 14.57 -13.10 -14.96
CA SER A 191 14.12 -13.12 -13.56
C SER A 191 14.91 -14.16 -12.75
N PRO A 192 15.34 -13.86 -11.51
CA PRO A 192 16.15 -14.80 -10.71
C PRO A 192 15.33 -15.94 -10.11
N HIS A 193 14.00 -15.90 -10.21
CA HIS A 193 13.09 -16.87 -9.60
C HIS A 193 12.23 -17.59 -10.64
N LYS A 194 11.74 -18.77 -10.27
CA LYS A 194 10.72 -19.51 -11.01
C LYS A 194 9.31 -18.97 -10.70
N ALA A 195 8.33 -19.35 -11.50
CA ALA A 195 6.92 -19.09 -11.24
C ALA A 195 6.53 -19.46 -9.81
N ILE A 196 5.89 -18.54 -9.10
CA ILE A 196 5.43 -18.72 -7.73
C ILE A 196 3.92 -18.93 -7.75
N PRO A 197 3.41 -20.04 -7.18
CA PRO A 197 1.97 -20.25 -7.08
C PRO A 197 1.27 -19.10 -6.35
N PRO A 198 0.11 -18.61 -6.81
CA PRO A 198 -0.67 -17.56 -6.11
C PRO A 198 -0.93 -17.91 -4.64
N SER A 199 -1.18 -19.19 -4.35
CA SER A 199 -1.39 -19.73 -3.00
C SER A 199 -0.16 -19.65 -2.08
N SER A 200 1.00 -19.28 -2.62
CA SER A 200 2.27 -19.09 -1.91
C SER A 200 2.70 -17.62 -1.90
N ILE A 201 1.81 -16.69 -2.27
CA ILE A 201 2.05 -15.24 -2.24
C ILE A 201 1.09 -14.60 -1.24
N VAL A 202 1.59 -13.77 -0.34
CA VAL A 202 0.77 -12.90 0.51
C VAL A 202 1.11 -11.46 0.20
N LEU A 203 0.09 -10.64 -0.02
CA LEU A 203 0.27 -9.20 -0.14
C LEU A 203 0.53 -8.63 1.24
N ALA A 204 1.59 -7.84 1.37
CA ALA A 204 1.83 -7.02 2.53
C ALA A 204 2.02 -5.57 2.08
N GLY A 205 1.66 -4.62 2.93
CA GLY A 205 1.89 -3.22 2.62
C GLY A 205 1.37 -2.32 3.71
N ASP A 206 1.82 -1.07 3.65
CA ASP A 206 1.47 -0.02 4.60
C ASP A 206 0.95 1.23 3.89
N SER A 207 0.03 1.96 4.51
CA SER A 207 -0.36 3.30 4.02
C SER A 207 -0.84 3.27 2.56
N SER A 208 -0.29 4.13 1.69
CA SER A 208 -0.55 4.10 0.24
C SER A 208 -0.16 2.79 -0.45
N GLY A 209 0.79 2.03 0.10
CA GLY A 209 1.15 0.71 -0.43
C GLY A 209 0.07 -0.33 -0.18
N ALA A 210 -0.58 -0.27 0.99
CA ALA A 210 -1.79 -1.04 1.26
C ALA A 210 -2.98 -0.63 0.38
N CYS A 211 -3.09 0.65 0.02
CA CYS A 211 -4.05 1.13 -0.98
C CYS A 211 -3.83 0.46 -2.35
N LEU A 212 -2.57 0.42 -2.82
CA LEU A 212 -2.21 -0.27 -4.06
C LEU A 212 -2.47 -1.77 -3.99
N ALA A 213 -2.21 -2.41 -2.83
CA ALA A 213 -2.49 -3.82 -2.63
C ALA A 213 -3.98 -4.15 -2.76
N LEU A 214 -4.85 -3.34 -2.13
CA LEU A 214 -6.30 -3.45 -2.24
C LEU A 214 -6.79 -3.15 -3.67
N GLY A 215 -6.24 -2.12 -4.31
CA GLY A 215 -6.54 -1.78 -5.71
C GLY A 215 -6.16 -2.90 -6.68
N MET A 216 -5.00 -3.51 -6.52
CA MET A 216 -4.56 -4.65 -7.32
C MET A 216 -5.44 -5.89 -7.08
N LEU A 217 -5.84 -6.14 -5.83
CA LEU A 217 -6.80 -7.20 -5.53
C LEU A 217 -8.13 -6.96 -6.26
N GLN A 218 -8.63 -5.73 -6.28
CA GLN A 218 -9.82 -5.35 -7.04
C GLN A 218 -9.66 -5.54 -8.56
N VAL A 219 -8.48 -5.25 -9.13
CA VAL A 219 -8.17 -5.57 -10.53
C VAL A 219 -8.32 -7.06 -10.78
N LEU A 220 -7.69 -7.91 -9.98
CA LEU A 220 -7.78 -9.37 -10.12
C LEU A 220 -9.24 -9.86 -10.02
N LEU A 221 -9.99 -9.41 -9.01
CA LEU A 221 -11.39 -9.80 -8.82
C LEU A 221 -12.28 -9.39 -9.99
N ARG A 222 -12.04 -8.21 -10.58
CA ARG A 222 -12.80 -7.74 -11.75
C ARG A 222 -12.48 -8.55 -13.00
N LEU A 223 -11.22 -8.94 -13.20
CA LEU A 223 -10.81 -9.81 -14.31
C LEU A 223 -11.40 -11.22 -14.16
N ILE A 224 -11.36 -11.80 -12.95
CA ILE A 224 -11.95 -13.11 -12.64
C ILE A 224 -13.44 -13.13 -12.99
N ARG A 225 -14.19 -12.13 -12.53
CA ARG A 225 -15.65 -12.05 -12.77
C ARG A 225 -16.02 -11.83 -14.23
N ARG A 226 -15.10 -11.28 -15.02
CA ARG A 226 -15.27 -11.05 -16.47
C ARG A 226 -14.71 -12.20 -17.31
N ASP A 227 -14.25 -13.28 -16.68
CA ASP A 227 -13.62 -14.42 -17.34
C ASP A 227 -12.50 -13.99 -18.33
N ARG A 228 -11.67 -13.02 -17.91
CA ARG A 228 -10.59 -12.48 -18.74
C ARG A 228 -9.28 -13.19 -18.46
N SER A 229 -8.62 -13.72 -19.48
CA SER A 229 -7.22 -14.13 -19.41
C SER A 229 -6.28 -12.94 -19.58
N ILE A 230 -5.08 -13.02 -19.02
CA ILE A 230 -4.03 -12.01 -19.18
C ILE A 230 -2.90 -12.61 -20.01
N THR A 231 -2.48 -11.94 -21.08
CA THR A 231 -1.21 -12.25 -21.74
C THR A 231 -0.13 -11.35 -21.17
N PHE A 232 0.97 -11.91 -20.68
CA PHE A 232 2.08 -11.17 -20.08
C PHE A 232 3.40 -11.77 -20.51
N HIS A 233 4.25 -11.01 -21.20
CA HIS A 233 5.47 -11.53 -21.85
C HIS A 233 5.19 -12.74 -22.77
N GLY A 234 4.07 -12.71 -23.49
CA GLY A 234 3.61 -13.82 -24.35
C GLY A 234 3.10 -15.06 -23.60
N GLN A 235 3.08 -15.05 -22.27
CA GLN A 235 2.55 -16.14 -21.45
C GLN A 235 1.09 -15.85 -21.07
N ASN A 236 0.22 -16.86 -21.16
CA ASN A 236 -1.16 -16.74 -20.73
C ASN A 236 -1.28 -17.03 -19.22
N ILE A 237 -1.83 -16.09 -18.48
CA ILE A 237 -2.06 -16.14 -17.03
C ILE A 237 -3.56 -16.11 -16.78
N THR A 238 -4.04 -17.08 -15.99
CA THR A 238 -5.38 -17.00 -15.41
C THR A 238 -5.34 -16.09 -14.18
N PRO A 239 -6.11 -14.98 -14.13
CA PRO A 239 -6.11 -14.11 -12.96
C PRO A 239 -6.49 -14.92 -11.73
N THR A 240 -5.64 -14.87 -10.70
CA THR A 240 -5.84 -15.63 -9.46
C THR A 240 -5.45 -14.75 -8.29
N VAL A 241 -6.31 -14.69 -7.27
CA VAL A 241 -6.02 -13.97 -6.03
C VAL A 241 -4.86 -14.63 -5.26
N PRO A 242 -4.05 -13.84 -4.53
CA PRO A 242 -2.99 -14.37 -3.68
C PRO A 242 -3.57 -15.17 -2.49
N ALA A 243 -2.70 -15.80 -1.69
CA ALA A 243 -3.10 -16.55 -0.50
C ALA A 243 -3.81 -15.70 0.56
N GLY A 244 -3.51 -14.40 0.61
CA GLY A 244 -4.12 -13.42 1.50
C GLY A 244 -3.53 -12.03 1.33
N ALA A 245 -4.16 -11.04 1.97
CA ALA A 245 -3.65 -9.68 2.09
C ALA A 245 -3.56 -9.30 3.57
N ALA A 246 -2.34 -9.01 4.04
CA ALA A 246 -2.09 -8.60 5.43
C ALA A 246 -1.49 -7.18 5.40
N LEU A 247 -2.30 -6.19 5.76
CA LEU A 247 -2.02 -4.78 5.51
C LEU A 247 -1.98 -4.00 6.82
N VAL A 248 -1.22 -2.90 6.87
CA VAL A 248 -1.18 -2.02 8.03
C VAL A 248 -1.47 -0.57 7.68
N SER A 249 -2.28 0.09 8.51
CA SER A 249 -2.72 1.48 8.31
C SER A 249 -3.17 1.74 6.87
N ALA A 250 -4.10 0.91 6.37
CA ALA A 250 -4.44 0.91 4.96
C ALA A 250 -5.21 2.17 4.57
N VAL A 251 -4.62 2.96 3.67
CA VAL A 251 -5.35 4.04 2.99
C VAL A 251 -6.33 3.38 2.03
N ALA A 252 -7.61 3.72 2.15
CA ALA A 252 -8.64 3.24 1.23
C ALA A 252 -9.59 4.35 0.74
N ASP A 253 -9.46 5.56 1.27
CA ASP A 253 -10.12 6.78 0.82
C ASP A 253 -9.05 7.88 0.65
N LEU A 254 -8.82 8.30 -0.60
CA LEU A 254 -7.88 9.38 -0.93
C LEU A 254 -8.52 10.79 -0.85
N ALA A 255 -9.84 10.88 -0.75
CA ALA A 255 -10.56 12.13 -0.62
C ALA A 255 -10.60 12.66 0.82
N ASN A 256 -10.22 11.83 1.80
CA ASN A 256 -10.28 12.14 3.24
C ASN A 256 -11.70 12.60 3.64
N ALA A 257 -12.71 11.86 3.18
CA ALA A 257 -14.11 12.23 3.23
C ALA A 257 -14.84 11.73 4.49
N PHE A 258 -14.30 10.70 5.15
CA PHE A 258 -15.02 10.02 6.23
C PHE A 258 -14.85 10.66 7.61
N PRO A 259 -15.81 10.43 8.54
CA PRO A 259 -15.84 11.07 9.86
C PRO A 259 -14.57 10.91 10.70
N SER A 260 -13.91 9.73 10.67
CA SER A 260 -12.66 9.49 11.39
C SER A 260 -11.59 10.52 11.10
N PHE A 261 -11.61 11.12 9.90
CA PHE A 261 -10.62 12.12 9.52
C PHE A 261 -10.61 13.32 10.47
N ASN A 262 -11.78 13.72 10.97
CA ASN A 262 -11.87 14.80 11.96
C ASN A 262 -11.89 14.25 13.39
N GLN A 263 -12.59 13.14 13.62
CA GLN A 263 -12.79 12.59 14.97
C GLN A 263 -11.48 12.07 15.58
N ASN A 264 -10.62 11.42 14.81
CA ASN A 264 -9.33 10.90 15.26
C ASN A 264 -8.18 11.89 15.09
N ALA A 265 -8.47 13.12 14.66
CA ALA A 265 -7.44 14.13 14.44
C ALA A 265 -6.66 14.47 15.72
N PHE A 266 -7.12 14.16 16.92
CA PHE A 266 -6.38 14.44 18.16
C PHE A 266 -5.18 13.49 18.38
N CYS A 267 -5.20 12.28 17.81
CA CYS A 267 -4.27 11.19 18.10
C CYS A 267 -3.49 10.65 16.90
N ASP A 268 -3.48 11.37 15.77
CA ASP A 268 -2.80 10.93 14.54
C ASP A 268 -1.64 11.87 14.13
N ILE A 269 -0.92 11.57 13.04
CA ILE A 269 0.15 12.40 12.46
C ILE A 269 -0.25 13.12 11.15
N PHE A 270 -1.47 12.92 10.62
CA PHE A 270 -1.95 13.50 9.35
C PHE A 270 -2.95 14.64 9.50
N PRO A 271 -2.55 15.90 9.69
CA PRO A 271 -3.48 16.92 10.15
C PRO A 271 -4.12 17.77 9.04
N VAL A 272 -3.92 17.46 7.75
CA VAL A 272 -4.26 18.41 6.69
C VAL A 272 -5.40 17.87 5.81
N PRO A 273 -6.62 18.43 5.93
CA PRO A 273 -7.70 18.10 5.03
C PRO A 273 -7.32 18.49 3.61
N ILE A 274 -7.98 17.82 2.66
CA ILE A 274 -7.58 17.84 1.26
C ILE A 274 -7.56 19.27 0.66
N GLU A 275 -8.46 20.14 1.12
CA GLU A 275 -8.57 21.53 0.67
C GLU A 275 -7.45 22.43 1.21
N LYS A 276 -6.68 21.96 2.20
CA LYS A 276 -5.61 22.72 2.86
C LYS A 276 -4.23 22.11 2.66
N LEU A 277 -4.10 21.09 1.80
CA LEU A 277 -2.85 20.37 1.57
C LEU A 277 -1.69 21.35 1.38
N PRO A 278 -0.50 21.09 1.98
CA PRO A 278 0.62 22.02 1.97
C PRO A 278 0.95 22.52 0.56
N TYR A 279 0.96 21.60 -0.41
CA TYR A 279 1.30 21.88 -1.81
C TYR A 279 0.24 22.67 -2.59
N LEU A 280 -0.94 22.91 -2.01
CA LEU A 280 -1.96 23.81 -2.56
C LEU A 280 -1.86 25.24 -2.01
N GLN A 281 -1.02 25.48 -1.00
CA GLN A 281 -0.83 26.81 -0.44
C GLN A 281 0.00 27.68 -1.39
N LYS A 282 -0.38 28.95 -1.55
CA LYS A 282 0.36 29.92 -2.40
C LYS A 282 1.84 30.07 -2.02
N THR A 283 2.16 29.84 -0.76
CA THR A 283 3.51 29.95 -0.21
C THR A 283 4.33 28.67 -0.34
N PHE A 284 3.75 27.57 -0.83
CA PHE A 284 4.47 26.33 -0.99
C PHE A 284 5.51 26.46 -2.11
N PRO A 285 6.74 25.99 -1.91
CA PRO A 285 7.81 26.18 -2.88
C PRO A 285 7.57 25.40 -4.17
N THR A 286 7.84 26.06 -5.29
CA THR A 286 7.81 25.45 -6.61
C THR A 286 9.12 24.72 -6.93
N CYS A 287 9.06 23.67 -7.74
CA CYS A 287 10.17 22.85 -8.21
C CYS A 287 9.76 22.07 -9.48
N ALA A 288 10.69 21.35 -10.10
CA ALA A 288 10.42 20.56 -11.32
C ALA A 288 9.30 19.51 -11.15
N SER A 289 9.05 19.04 -9.92
CA SER A 289 7.98 18.11 -9.60
C SER A 289 6.67 18.78 -9.21
N TRP A 290 6.69 20.02 -8.71
CA TRP A 290 5.49 20.68 -8.19
C TRP A 290 5.65 22.20 -8.10
N PRO A 291 4.70 23.04 -8.57
CA PRO A 291 3.56 22.68 -9.39
C PRO A 291 4.06 22.01 -10.65
N THR A 292 3.38 20.94 -11.07
CA THR A 292 3.71 20.26 -12.31
C THR A 292 3.48 21.20 -13.49
N ASN A 293 4.11 20.91 -14.64
CA ASN A 293 3.73 21.53 -15.90
C ASN A 293 2.97 20.51 -16.77
N PRO A 294 1.67 20.73 -17.04
CA PRO A 294 0.82 21.77 -16.44
C PRO A 294 0.41 21.42 -14.99
N PRO A 295 -0.11 22.40 -14.21
CA PRO A 295 -0.47 22.20 -12.81
C PRO A 295 -1.59 21.18 -12.64
N ARG A 296 -1.59 20.48 -11.50
CA ARG A 296 -2.61 19.49 -11.13
C ARG A 296 -3.24 19.82 -9.78
N ALA A 297 -4.43 19.30 -9.55
CA ALA A 297 -5.14 19.45 -8.29
C ALA A 297 -4.55 18.59 -7.15
N ASN A 298 -4.04 17.40 -7.46
CA ASN A 298 -3.47 16.48 -6.48
C ASN A 298 -2.19 15.83 -7.04
N LEU A 299 -1.27 15.44 -6.15
CA LEU A 299 -0.01 14.83 -6.55
C LEU A 299 -0.21 13.46 -7.21
N TYR A 300 -1.14 12.65 -6.69
CA TYR A 300 -1.31 11.27 -7.11
C TYR A 300 -2.22 11.10 -8.32
N CYS A 301 -3.38 11.75 -8.36
CA CYS A 301 -4.33 11.58 -9.45
C CYS A 301 -5.12 12.86 -9.72
N GLU A 302 -5.87 12.88 -10.80
CA GLU A 302 -6.83 13.94 -11.06
C GLU A 302 -7.91 13.95 -9.97
N ALA A 303 -8.35 15.15 -9.55
CA ALA A 303 -9.19 15.28 -8.35
C ALA A 303 -10.43 14.40 -8.39
N GLY A 304 -11.13 14.34 -9.52
CA GLY A 304 -12.30 13.48 -9.67
C GLY A 304 -12.00 11.98 -9.54
N MET A 305 -10.78 11.54 -9.87
CA MET A 305 -10.34 10.15 -9.73
C MET A 305 -10.08 9.74 -8.28
N LEU A 306 -10.03 10.68 -7.32
CA LEU A 306 -9.93 10.32 -5.90
C LEU A 306 -11.16 9.53 -5.40
N ALA A 307 -12.30 9.66 -6.08
CA ALA A 307 -13.50 8.86 -5.79
C ALA A 307 -13.59 7.55 -6.60
N HIS A 308 -12.62 7.30 -7.48
CA HIS A 308 -12.62 6.10 -8.33
C HIS A 308 -12.27 4.85 -7.50
N PRO A 309 -13.00 3.72 -7.64
CA PRO A 309 -12.81 2.53 -6.79
C PRO A 309 -11.44 1.88 -6.89
N LEU A 310 -10.73 2.02 -8.01
CA LEU A 310 -9.35 1.54 -8.16
C LEU A 310 -8.28 2.51 -7.64
N ALA A 311 -8.64 3.77 -7.39
CA ALA A 311 -7.75 4.73 -6.72
C ALA A 311 -8.00 4.72 -5.20
N SER A 312 -9.27 4.64 -4.80
CA SER A 312 -9.74 4.58 -3.41
C SER A 312 -10.59 3.32 -3.21
N PRO A 313 -9.98 2.21 -2.77
CA PRO A 313 -10.64 0.91 -2.62
C PRO A 313 -11.91 0.90 -1.74
N ALA A 314 -12.10 1.86 -0.83
CA ALA A 314 -13.33 1.99 -0.05
C ALA A 314 -14.58 2.26 -0.91
N ALA A 315 -14.41 2.75 -2.13
CA ALA A 315 -15.48 2.92 -3.10
C ALA A 315 -15.78 1.63 -3.91
N SER A 316 -15.09 0.51 -3.65
CA SER A 316 -15.34 -0.77 -4.33
C SER A 316 -16.52 -1.52 -3.70
N GLU A 317 -17.53 -1.79 -4.51
CA GLU A 317 -18.79 -2.40 -4.08
C GLU A 317 -18.74 -3.93 -3.95
N ASP A 318 -17.77 -4.61 -4.59
CA ASP A 318 -17.76 -6.07 -4.68
C ASP A 318 -16.37 -6.66 -4.43
N TRP A 319 -16.26 -7.41 -3.35
CA TRP A 319 -15.11 -8.15 -2.84
C TRP A 319 -15.34 -9.67 -2.91
N THR A 320 -16.43 -10.13 -3.53
CA THR A 320 -16.75 -11.55 -3.66
C THR A 320 -15.59 -12.30 -4.32
N GLY A 321 -15.15 -13.39 -3.68
CA GLY A 321 -14.01 -14.18 -4.17
C GLY A 321 -12.63 -13.64 -3.76
N ALA A 322 -12.55 -12.57 -2.97
CA ALA A 322 -11.30 -12.11 -2.39
C ALA A 322 -10.61 -13.18 -1.55
N CYS A 323 -9.28 -13.11 -1.50
CA CYS A 323 -8.49 -13.83 -0.51
C CYS A 323 -8.81 -13.30 0.91
N PRO A 324 -8.46 -14.03 1.98
CA PRO A 324 -8.55 -13.49 3.34
C PRO A 324 -7.81 -12.16 3.50
N ILE A 325 -8.39 -11.23 4.25
CA ILE A 325 -7.85 -9.88 4.48
C ILE A 325 -7.63 -9.67 5.98
N TRP A 326 -6.43 -9.24 6.36
CA TRP A 326 -6.11 -8.78 7.71
C TRP A 326 -5.63 -7.34 7.64
N ILE A 327 -6.16 -6.46 8.49
CA ILE A 327 -5.78 -5.05 8.60
C ILE A 327 -5.48 -4.70 10.06
N GLY A 328 -4.25 -4.27 10.34
CA GLY A 328 -3.88 -3.65 11.62
C GLY A 328 -3.71 -2.14 11.45
N SER A 329 -4.28 -1.31 12.31
CA SER A 329 -4.24 0.16 12.12
C SER A 329 -4.26 0.88 13.47
N GLY A 330 -3.74 2.11 13.52
CA GLY A 330 -3.90 2.96 14.69
C GLY A 330 -5.34 3.47 14.82
N GLN A 331 -5.63 4.22 15.89
CA GLN A 331 -6.79 5.10 15.97
C GLN A 331 -6.54 6.34 15.10
N GLU A 332 -6.33 6.11 13.81
CA GLU A 332 -5.85 7.08 12.83
C GLU A 332 -7.01 7.72 12.06
N GLN A 333 -6.74 8.81 11.36
CA GLN A 333 -7.74 9.60 10.65
C GLN A 333 -8.35 8.87 9.44
N ILE A 334 -7.70 7.82 8.94
CA ILE A 334 -8.10 7.07 7.74
C ILE A 334 -8.79 5.73 8.04
N ILE A 335 -8.96 5.37 9.32
CA ILE A 335 -9.42 4.03 9.74
C ILE A 335 -10.80 3.67 9.18
N ASP A 336 -11.70 4.65 9.05
CA ASP A 336 -13.06 4.43 8.57
C ASP A 336 -13.10 3.80 7.17
N ALA A 337 -12.14 4.14 6.31
CA ALA A 337 -12.07 3.58 4.97
C ALA A 337 -11.67 2.10 5.01
N SER A 338 -10.74 1.73 5.89
CA SER A 338 -10.38 0.32 6.14
C SER A 338 -11.56 -0.46 6.73
N LYS A 339 -12.28 0.14 7.69
CA LYS A 339 -13.50 -0.44 8.29
C LYS A 339 -14.58 -0.70 7.25
N LEU A 340 -14.84 0.25 6.35
CA LEU A 340 -15.83 0.07 5.28
C LEU A 340 -15.45 -1.08 4.34
N VAL A 341 -14.17 -1.19 3.94
CA VAL A 341 -13.68 -2.33 3.13
C VAL A 341 -13.92 -3.65 3.85
N VAL A 342 -13.55 -3.74 5.13
CA VAL A 342 -13.70 -4.96 5.95
C VAL A 342 -15.17 -5.34 6.13
N GLN A 343 -16.03 -4.39 6.49
CA GLN A 343 -17.48 -4.61 6.64
C GLN A 343 -18.12 -5.09 5.34
N THR A 344 -17.79 -4.44 4.21
CA THR A 344 -18.32 -4.81 2.89
C THR A 344 -17.87 -6.20 2.48
N ALA A 345 -16.57 -6.49 2.61
CA ALA A 345 -16.02 -7.80 2.27
C ALA A 345 -16.57 -8.90 3.19
N HIS A 346 -16.75 -8.63 4.48
CA HIS A 346 -17.38 -9.55 5.43
C HIS A 346 -18.80 -9.93 5.00
N ALA A 347 -19.63 -8.93 4.68
CA ALA A 347 -21.01 -9.13 4.21
C ALA A 347 -21.08 -9.97 2.92
N GLN A 348 -19.97 -10.04 2.16
CA GLN A 348 -19.83 -10.80 0.93
C GLN A 348 -19.12 -12.15 1.13
N GLY A 349 -18.99 -12.60 2.39
CA GLY A 349 -18.44 -13.91 2.75
C GLY A 349 -16.90 -13.99 2.76
N VAL A 350 -16.20 -12.85 2.71
CA VAL A 350 -14.74 -12.81 2.81
C VAL A 350 -14.32 -12.98 4.28
N SER A 351 -13.31 -13.82 4.52
CA SER A 351 -12.64 -13.94 5.82
C SER A 351 -11.85 -12.67 6.12
N VAL A 352 -12.31 -11.86 7.06
CA VAL A 352 -11.67 -10.57 7.38
C VAL A 352 -11.24 -10.44 8.84
N THR A 353 -10.15 -9.74 9.08
CA THR A 353 -9.73 -9.34 10.43
C THR A 353 -9.34 -7.88 10.44
N ILE A 354 -9.84 -7.10 11.40
CA ILE A 354 -9.39 -5.74 11.65
C ILE A 354 -9.03 -5.51 13.12
N GLN A 355 -7.90 -4.86 13.36
CA GLN A 355 -7.41 -4.49 14.69
C GLN A 355 -7.08 -3.01 14.73
N GLU A 356 -7.81 -2.25 15.54
CA GLU A 356 -7.59 -0.82 15.73
C GLU A 356 -6.89 -0.58 17.08
N TYR A 357 -5.74 0.09 17.08
CA TYR A 357 -4.94 0.33 18.28
C TYR A 357 -5.23 1.72 18.87
N GLU A 358 -5.79 1.74 20.08
CA GLU A 358 -6.15 2.95 20.81
C GLU A 358 -4.97 3.92 20.92
N ALA A 359 -5.22 5.21 20.64
CA ALA A 359 -4.24 6.30 20.73
C ALA A 359 -2.95 6.14 19.90
N MET A 360 -2.88 5.14 19.01
CA MET A 360 -1.76 4.97 18.10
C MET A 360 -2.01 5.74 16.79
N PRO A 361 -1.01 6.47 16.27
CA PRO A 361 -1.12 7.17 15.00
C PRO A 361 -0.91 6.26 13.80
N HIS A 362 -1.09 6.84 12.62
CA HIS A 362 -0.76 6.24 11.34
C HIS A 362 0.65 5.64 11.30
N THR A 363 0.74 4.37 10.94
CA THR A 363 2.00 3.61 10.84
C THR A 363 2.88 3.75 12.09
N PHE A 364 2.27 3.72 13.28
CA PHE A 364 2.95 3.93 14.56
C PHE A 364 4.20 3.06 14.77
N PHE A 365 4.29 1.89 14.12
CA PHE A 365 5.47 1.01 14.17
C PHE A 365 6.75 1.66 13.61
N PHE A 366 6.66 2.71 12.79
CA PHE A 366 7.84 3.48 12.37
C PHE A 366 8.36 4.45 13.44
N PHE A 367 7.47 5.05 14.22
CA PHE A 367 7.77 6.13 15.18
C PHE A 367 7.96 5.59 16.60
N PHE A 368 7.10 4.67 17.02
CA PHE A 368 7.06 4.09 18.35
C PHE A 368 7.63 2.68 18.36
N ARG A 369 8.83 2.50 17.80
CA ARG A 369 9.48 1.18 17.58
C ARG A 369 9.64 0.33 18.85
N GLN A 370 9.73 0.96 20.02
CA GLN A 370 9.92 0.29 21.30
C GLN A 370 8.59 0.00 22.02
N ALA A 371 7.47 0.48 21.47
CA ALA A 371 6.16 0.31 22.09
C ALA A 371 5.73 -1.16 22.09
N PRO A 372 5.08 -1.64 23.16
CA PRO A 372 4.47 -2.97 23.18
C PRO A 372 3.40 -3.12 22.09
N GLN A 373 2.69 -2.03 21.73
CA GLN A 373 1.76 -1.98 20.58
C GLN A 373 2.47 -2.34 19.27
N THR A 374 3.66 -1.76 19.04
CA THR A 374 4.47 -2.03 17.84
C THR A 374 4.92 -3.48 17.79
N ARG A 375 5.33 -4.04 18.93
CA ARG A 375 5.67 -5.46 19.00
C ARG A 375 4.46 -6.33 18.63
N LYS A 376 3.30 -6.07 19.26
CA LYS A 376 2.07 -6.82 19.02
C LYS A 376 1.63 -6.76 17.56
N ILE A 377 1.54 -5.58 16.94
CA ILE A 377 1.08 -5.47 15.54
C ILE A 377 2.05 -6.18 14.57
N MET A 378 3.37 -6.12 14.83
CA MET A 378 4.35 -6.83 13.99
C MET A 378 4.24 -8.35 14.14
N GLU A 379 3.98 -8.85 15.35
CA GLU A 379 3.74 -10.28 15.63
C GLU A 379 2.43 -10.76 14.97
N ASP A 380 1.34 -10.00 15.14
CA ASP A 380 0.03 -10.32 14.55
C ASP A 380 0.10 -10.26 13.01
N TRP A 381 0.82 -9.29 12.45
CA TRP A 381 1.03 -9.15 11.01
C TRP A 381 1.80 -10.34 10.43
N ALA A 382 2.92 -10.73 11.06
CA ALA A 382 3.67 -11.92 10.67
C ALA A 382 2.83 -13.20 10.83
N GLY A 383 2.04 -13.30 11.90
CA GLY A 383 1.11 -14.41 12.15
C GLY A 383 0.05 -14.53 11.06
N ALA A 384 -0.57 -13.43 10.65
CA ALA A 384 -1.54 -13.39 9.56
C ALA A 384 -0.90 -13.86 8.24
N ILE A 385 0.29 -13.35 7.89
CA ILE A 385 1.04 -13.75 6.70
C ILE A 385 1.29 -15.28 6.68
N VAL A 386 1.79 -15.84 7.78
CA VAL A 386 2.06 -17.28 7.88
C VAL A 386 0.77 -18.11 7.80
N ASN A 387 -0.31 -17.64 8.44
CA ASN A 387 -1.59 -18.35 8.41
C ASN A 387 -2.19 -18.38 6.99
N PHE A 388 -2.15 -17.26 6.27
CA PHE A 388 -2.62 -17.19 4.88
C PHE A 388 -1.78 -18.05 3.95
N GLY A 389 -0.45 -18.04 4.08
CA GLY A 389 0.43 -18.94 3.34
C GLY A 389 0.22 -20.44 3.62
N LYS A 390 -0.45 -20.79 4.73
CA LYS A 390 -0.89 -22.16 5.05
C LYS A 390 -2.32 -22.45 4.58
N GLY A 391 -2.94 -21.55 3.81
CA GLY A 391 -4.32 -21.67 3.32
C GLY A 391 -5.40 -21.46 4.38
N LYS A 392 -5.07 -20.92 5.56
CA LYS A 392 -6.07 -20.68 6.61
C LYS A 392 -6.97 -19.50 6.25
N LYS A 393 -8.27 -19.67 6.50
CA LYS A 393 -9.29 -18.63 6.39
C LYS A 393 -9.95 -18.48 7.77
N PRO A 394 -9.44 -17.60 8.65
CA PRO A 394 -10.00 -17.42 9.99
C PRO A 394 -11.45 -16.94 9.95
N CYS A 395 -12.19 -17.16 11.03
CA CYS A 395 -13.50 -16.52 11.19
C CYS A 395 -13.32 -15.00 11.23
N SER A 396 -14.29 -14.28 10.68
CA SER A 396 -14.20 -12.82 10.63
C SER A 396 -14.23 -12.23 12.04
N SER A 397 -13.41 -11.22 12.28
CA SER A 397 -13.30 -10.59 13.61
C SER A 397 -12.85 -9.14 13.52
N ALA A 398 -13.38 -8.31 14.39
CA ALA A 398 -12.93 -6.94 14.57
C ALA A 398 -12.62 -6.68 16.05
N SER A 399 -11.57 -5.92 16.35
CA SER A 399 -11.23 -5.60 17.74
C SER A 399 -10.58 -4.24 17.90
N PHE A 400 -10.90 -3.58 19.01
CA PHE A 400 -10.24 -2.40 19.51
C PHE A 400 -9.21 -2.81 20.56
N ILE A 401 -7.93 -2.55 20.30
CA ILE A 401 -6.81 -2.92 21.16
C ILE A 401 -6.56 -1.76 22.12
N ARG A 402 -6.87 -1.96 23.40
CA ARG A 402 -6.69 -0.96 24.46
C ARG A 402 -5.21 -0.69 24.72
N VAL A 403 -4.89 0.56 25.03
CA VAL A 403 -3.55 1.00 25.39
C VAL A 403 -3.03 0.22 26.61
N ARG A 404 -3.88 0.06 27.63
CA ARG A 404 -3.50 -0.64 28.87
C ARG A 404 -3.64 -2.15 28.68
N GLY A 405 -2.52 -2.86 28.82
CA GLY A 405 -2.48 -4.33 28.76
C GLY A 405 -2.71 -4.94 27.37
N LEU A 406 -2.91 -4.12 26.32
CA LEU A 406 -3.17 -4.60 24.94
C LEU A 406 -4.37 -5.55 24.85
N VAL A 407 -5.37 -5.33 25.72
CA VAL A 407 -6.62 -6.10 25.72
C VAL A 407 -7.37 -5.83 24.42
N ALA A 408 -7.71 -6.90 23.70
CA ALA A 408 -8.54 -6.84 22.52
C ALA A 408 -10.02 -6.86 22.91
N GLU A 409 -10.70 -5.73 22.79
CA GLU A 409 -12.14 -5.64 22.96
C GLU A 409 -12.83 -5.93 21.62
N PRO A 410 -13.82 -6.84 21.58
CA PRO A 410 -14.51 -7.17 20.33
C PRO A 410 -15.30 -5.96 19.82
N MET A 411 -15.27 -5.78 18.50
CA MET A 411 -16.12 -4.87 17.75
C MET A 411 -17.09 -5.68 16.88
N ASP A 412 -18.25 -5.10 16.58
CA ASP A 412 -19.18 -5.69 15.63
C ASP A 412 -18.65 -5.53 14.20
N VAL A 413 -18.27 -6.66 13.58
CA VAL A 413 -17.72 -6.70 12.21
C VAL A 413 -18.77 -6.36 11.15
N GLU A 414 -20.06 -6.51 11.45
CA GLU A 414 -21.16 -6.16 10.54
C GLU A 414 -21.45 -4.66 10.53
N ASN A 415 -21.11 -3.95 11.63
CA ASN A 415 -21.45 -2.54 11.85
C ASN A 415 -20.23 -1.71 12.30
N LEU A 416 -19.14 -1.78 11.53
CA LEU A 416 -17.91 -1.02 11.79
C LEU A 416 -18.04 0.47 11.46
N VAL A 417 -18.84 0.82 10.46
CA VAL A 417 -19.18 2.19 10.07
C VAL A 417 -20.68 2.34 9.79
N PRO A 418 -21.28 3.50 10.06
CA PRO A 418 -22.73 3.70 9.99
C PRO A 418 -23.23 4.08 8.57
N TYR A 419 -22.45 3.80 7.53
CA TYR A 419 -22.78 4.18 6.15
C TYR A 419 -22.37 3.08 5.16
N THR A 420 -23.06 3.08 4.03
CA THR A 420 -22.89 2.16 2.91
C THR A 420 -21.78 2.61 1.95
N VAL A 421 -21.36 1.72 1.04
CA VAL A 421 -20.43 2.07 -0.05
C VAL A 421 -21.01 3.16 -0.96
N ALA A 422 -22.32 3.17 -1.21
CA ALA A 422 -22.97 4.19 -2.03
C ALA A 422 -22.88 5.59 -1.40
N GLU A 423 -23.16 5.69 -0.10
CA GLU A 423 -23.00 6.94 0.66
C GLU A 423 -21.54 7.36 0.72
N ALA A 424 -20.62 6.42 0.90
CA ALA A 424 -19.18 6.66 0.87
C ALA A 424 -18.71 7.26 -0.46
N LYS A 425 -19.13 6.68 -1.60
CA LYS A 425 -18.87 7.21 -2.94
C LYS A 425 -19.34 8.65 -3.08
N GLU A 426 -20.53 8.97 -2.58
CA GLU A 426 -21.07 10.34 -2.63
C GLU A 426 -20.30 11.31 -1.72
N MET A 427 -19.93 10.90 -0.51
CA MET A 427 -19.08 11.71 0.39
C MET A 427 -17.73 12.03 -0.27
N MET A 428 -17.10 11.02 -0.86
CA MET A 428 -15.82 11.16 -1.56
C MET A 428 -15.97 12.08 -2.77
N TRP A 429 -16.97 11.86 -3.62
CA TRP A 429 -17.25 12.68 -4.79
C TRP A 429 -17.49 14.15 -4.42
N LYS A 430 -18.31 14.44 -3.40
CA LYS A 430 -18.51 15.81 -2.91
C LYS A 430 -17.21 16.47 -2.45
N LYS A 431 -16.31 15.71 -1.82
CA LYS A 431 -15.00 16.23 -1.41
C LYS A 431 -14.11 16.60 -2.60
N THR A 432 -14.15 15.85 -3.71
CA THR A 432 -13.33 16.17 -4.89
C THR A 432 -13.72 17.50 -5.55
N LEU A 433 -14.99 17.93 -5.40
CA LEU A 433 -15.46 19.23 -5.90
C LEU A 433 -14.84 20.43 -5.15
N GLY A 434 -14.17 20.20 -4.01
CA GLY A 434 -13.44 21.22 -3.27
C GLY A 434 -12.15 21.70 -3.95
N TYR A 435 -11.63 20.94 -4.92
CA TYR A 435 -10.44 21.32 -5.68
C TYR A 435 -10.76 22.42 -6.70
N LYS A 436 -10.05 23.56 -6.61
CA LYS A 436 -10.26 24.74 -7.47
C LYS A 436 -9.15 24.92 -8.52
N VAL A 437 -8.60 23.83 -9.05
CA VAL A 437 -7.51 23.83 -10.04
C VAL A 437 -8.04 23.23 -11.36
N PRO A 438 -7.67 23.74 -12.54
CA PRO A 438 -8.09 23.16 -13.83
C PRO A 438 -7.70 21.67 -13.94
N ALA A 439 -8.52 20.88 -14.63
CA ALA A 439 -8.22 19.49 -14.96
C ALA A 439 -7.07 19.38 -15.97
N PHE A 440 -6.19 18.37 -15.85
CA PHE A 440 -5.14 18.09 -16.82
C PHE A 440 -5.00 16.61 -17.19
N HIS A 441 -4.77 16.32 -18.48
CA HIS A 441 -4.47 14.97 -18.96
C HIS A 441 -3.45 14.99 -20.11
N ARG A 442 -2.47 14.07 -20.12
CA ARG A 442 -1.49 13.92 -21.22
C ARG A 442 -2.10 13.35 -22.50
N THR A 443 -3.20 12.62 -22.37
CA THR A 443 -3.98 12.04 -23.47
C THR A 443 -5.40 11.81 -22.98
N SER A 444 -6.39 12.27 -23.75
CA SER A 444 -7.81 12.03 -23.47
C SER A 444 -8.22 10.69 -24.06
N GLN A 445 -8.68 9.79 -23.19
CA GLN A 445 -9.32 8.49 -23.48
C GLN A 445 -8.37 7.37 -23.95
N SER A 446 -8.57 6.17 -23.39
CA SER A 446 -8.18 4.95 -24.11
C SER A 446 -9.10 4.88 -25.33
N LEU A 447 -8.52 4.90 -26.53
CA LEU A 447 -9.28 4.64 -27.75
C LEU A 447 -9.69 3.16 -27.70
N LEU A 448 -10.84 2.89 -27.09
CA LEU A 448 -11.59 1.65 -27.25
C LEU A 448 -12.54 1.78 -28.44
#